data_AF-X1F7P3-F1
#
_entry.id   AF-X1F7P3-F1
#
_cell.length_a   1.000
_cell.length_b   1.000
_cell.length_c   1.000
_cell.angle_alpha   90.00
_cell.angle_beta   90.00
_cell.angle_gamma   90.00
#
_symmetry.space_group_name_H-M   'P 1'
#
loop_
_entity.id
_entity.type
_entity.pdbx_description
1 polymer ?
#
loop_
_entity_poly.entity_id
_entity_poly.type
_entity_poly.pdbx_seq_one_letter_code
_entity_poly.pdbx_strand_id
1 'polypeptide(L)'
;HRLVLHILPLYPFLNHQRLQLSSNRNLTLNFRPIGASGWDHHYNLDGFITYDRNYENKTLNDSYCQTFFDGTIEAVYADILRDKDGQKPKSSDTAFIASIAYEKYVIEAIRNYFKGYKTLGVEAPVVISMALLGCKGAYLWTDFAMGLDNKPIDRDVAILPETQTDSLDEEVPTIMKPIFDAVWNACGHPRSYNYTDNGTWNVRL
;
A
#
# COMPACT_ATOMS: atom_id res chain seq x y z
N HIS A 1 9.77 5.29 8.76
CA HIS A 1 8.32 5.35 8.53
C HIS A 1 7.97 4.33 7.46
N ARG A 2 6.83 3.65 7.56
CA ARG A 2 6.43 2.58 6.62
C ARG A 2 4.91 2.57 6.46
N LEU A 3 4.44 2.29 5.26
CA LEU A 3 3.08 1.80 5.04
C LEU A 3 3.16 0.29 4.90
N VAL A 4 2.29 -0.42 5.60
CA VAL A 4 2.14 -1.87 5.52
C VAL A 4 0.75 -2.16 5.00
N LEU A 5 0.67 -2.97 3.96
CA LEU A 5 -0.55 -3.43 3.32
C LEU A 5 -0.62 -4.95 3.46
N HIS A 6 -1.73 -5.45 4.01
CA HIS A 6 -2.02 -6.88 4.03
C HIS A 6 -3.23 -7.18 3.16
N ILE A 7 -3.15 -8.28 2.40
CA ILE A 7 -4.25 -8.78 1.59
C ILE A 7 -4.43 -10.26 1.91
N LEU A 8 -5.58 -10.62 2.45
CA LEU A 8 -5.88 -11.96 2.94
C LEU A 8 -6.99 -12.58 2.09
N PRO A 9 -6.68 -13.57 1.24
CA PRO A 9 -7.69 -14.33 0.52
C PRO A 9 -8.34 -15.36 1.45
N LEU A 10 -9.65 -15.26 1.68
CA LEU A 10 -10.29 -16.03 2.74
C LEU A 10 -10.27 -17.55 2.48
N TYR A 11 -10.41 -17.99 1.23
CA TYR A 11 -10.45 -19.43 0.92
C TYR A 11 -9.13 -20.17 1.14
N PRO A 12 -8.02 -19.84 0.46
CA PRO A 12 -6.76 -20.57 0.64
C PRO A 12 -6.19 -20.39 2.06
N PHE A 13 -6.45 -19.25 2.70
CA PHE A 13 -6.07 -18.99 4.08
C PHE A 13 -6.79 -19.92 5.07
N LEU A 14 -8.12 -20.02 4.98
CA LEU A 14 -8.92 -20.86 5.88
C LEU A 14 -8.75 -22.37 5.60
N ASN A 15 -8.48 -22.74 4.34
CA ASN A 15 -8.32 -24.15 3.96
C ASN A 15 -6.86 -24.65 4.07
N HIS A 16 -5.93 -23.81 4.54
CA HIS A 16 -4.50 -24.10 4.55
C HIS A 16 -3.98 -24.62 3.20
N GLN A 17 -4.56 -24.11 2.11
CA GLN A 17 -4.20 -24.54 0.77
C GLN A 17 -2.86 -23.93 0.40
N ARG A 18 -1.88 -24.80 0.19
CA ARG A 18 -0.54 -24.37 -0.22
C ARG A 18 -0.50 -24.01 -1.70
N LEU A 19 -0.37 -22.73 -2.02
CA LEU A 19 -0.23 -22.24 -3.39
C LEU A 19 1.08 -22.72 -4.04
N GLN A 20 1.01 -22.98 -5.35
CA GLN A 20 2.16 -23.33 -6.18
C GLN A 20 2.78 -22.05 -6.75
N LEU A 21 3.71 -21.47 -6.00
CA LEU A 21 4.43 -20.26 -6.39
C LEU A 21 5.65 -20.64 -7.25
N SER A 22 5.45 -20.99 -8.52
CA SER A 22 6.56 -21.26 -9.45
C SER A 22 7.06 -19.97 -10.09
N SER A 23 8.37 -19.68 -9.96
CA SER A 23 8.92 -18.39 -10.37
C SER A 23 8.82 -18.33 -11.87
N ASN A 24 8.08 -17.33 -12.31
CA ASN A 24 7.98 -16.97 -13.70
C ASN A 24 7.86 -15.45 -13.76
N ARG A 25 8.11 -14.91 -14.95
CA ARG A 25 8.09 -13.47 -15.18
C ARG A 25 6.78 -12.81 -14.71
N ASN A 26 5.64 -13.49 -14.82
CA ASN A 26 4.36 -12.94 -14.39
C ASN A 26 4.26 -12.84 -12.87
N LEU A 27 4.79 -13.83 -12.13
CA LEU A 27 4.80 -13.80 -10.67
C LEU A 27 5.61 -12.60 -10.15
N THR A 28 6.81 -12.41 -10.68
CA THR A 28 7.67 -11.27 -10.31
C THR A 28 7.04 -9.92 -10.69
N LEU A 29 6.34 -9.84 -11.83
CA LEU A 29 5.70 -8.59 -12.28
C LEU A 29 4.43 -8.26 -11.49
N ASN A 30 3.61 -9.26 -11.18
CA ASN A 30 2.33 -9.07 -10.49
C ASN A 30 2.53 -8.78 -8.99
N PHE A 31 3.49 -9.44 -8.35
CA PHE A 31 3.76 -9.29 -6.92
C PHE A 31 4.95 -8.36 -6.64
N ARG A 32 5.02 -7.22 -7.32
CA ARG A 32 6.13 -6.25 -7.15
C ARG A 32 5.98 -5.38 -5.89
N PRO A 33 7.07 -4.80 -5.35
CA PRO A 33 6.99 -3.88 -4.22
C PRO A 33 6.24 -2.59 -4.59
N ILE A 34 5.57 -1.98 -3.61
CA ILE A 34 4.83 -0.73 -3.79
C ILE A 34 5.81 0.40 -4.15
N GLY A 35 5.50 1.13 -5.23
CA GLY A 35 6.27 2.32 -5.66
C GLY A 35 7.67 2.03 -6.22
N ALA A 36 8.08 0.77 -6.37
CA ALA A 36 9.41 0.41 -6.86
C ALA A 36 9.52 0.54 -8.39
N SER A 37 10.66 1.03 -8.88
CA SER A 37 11.00 1.15 -10.30
C SER A 37 11.81 -0.05 -10.83
N GLY A 38 12.46 -0.80 -9.93
CA GLY A 38 13.15 -2.05 -10.22
C GLY A 38 13.18 -2.93 -8.98
N TRP A 39 13.17 -4.25 -9.16
CA TRP A 39 13.12 -5.18 -8.04
C TRP A 39 13.80 -6.50 -8.40
N ASP A 40 14.14 -7.25 -7.36
CA ASP A 40 14.58 -8.63 -7.45
C ASP A 40 13.60 -9.52 -6.70
N HIS A 41 13.85 -10.83 -6.72
CA HIS A 41 13.02 -11.80 -6.02
C HIS A 41 13.82 -12.98 -5.49
N HIS A 42 13.29 -13.63 -4.46
CA HIS A 42 13.77 -14.95 -4.03
C HIS A 42 12.65 -15.72 -3.31
N TYR A 43 12.96 -16.94 -2.89
CA TYR A 43 12.09 -17.77 -2.06
C TYR A 43 12.62 -17.85 -0.64
N ASN A 44 11.73 -17.79 0.33
CA ASN A 44 12.02 -18.07 1.73
C ASN A 44 11.12 -19.20 2.24
N LEU A 45 11.21 -19.48 3.55
CA LEU A 45 10.42 -20.55 4.18
C LEU A 45 8.92 -20.34 4.00
N ASP A 46 8.49 -19.09 3.94
CA ASP A 46 7.10 -18.68 4.01
C ASP A 46 6.45 -18.50 2.63
N GLY A 47 7.25 -18.30 1.58
CA GLY A 47 6.72 -18.07 0.24
C GLY A 47 7.71 -17.45 -0.74
N PHE A 48 7.18 -16.53 -1.54
CA PHE A 48 7.88 -15.79 -2.59
C PHE A 48 7.95 -14.32 -2.22
N ILE A 49 9.14 -13.72 -2.27
CA ILE A 49 9.33 -12.31 -1.95
C ILE A 49 9.89 -11.57 -3.16
N THR A 50 9.36 -10.37 -3.41
CA THR A 50 10.01 -9.35 -4.22
C THR A 50 10.43 -8.18 -3.35
N TYR A 51 11.53 -7.54 -3.71
CA TYR A 51 12.09 -6.43 -2.94
C TYR A 51 12.78 -5.44 -3.86
N ASP A 52 12.73 -4.17 -3.48
CA ASP A 52 13.30 -3.08 -4.28
C ASP A 52 14.80 -3.29 -4.51
N ARG A 53 15.26 -3.00 -5.74
CA ARG A 53 16.67 -3.00 -6.12
C ARG A 53 17.16 -1.55 -6.15
N ASN A 54 17.46 -1.00 -4.98
CA ASN A 54 18.10 0.30 -4.93
C ASN A 54 19.62 0.16 -5.17
N TYR A 55 20.06 0.47 -6.40
CA TYR A 55 21.46 0.30 -6.81
C TYR A 55 22.43 1.24 -6.08
N GLU A 56 21.96 2.36 -5.55
CA GLU A 56 22.82 3.38 -4.93
C GLU A 56 23.08 3.16 -3.44
N ASN A 57 22.24 2.40 -2.72
CA ASN A 57 22.43 2.13 -1.29
C ASN A 57 21.88 0.76 -0.89
N LYS A 58 22.76 -0.25 -0.87
CA LYS A 58 22.45 -1.65 -0.52
C LYS A 58 21.90 -1.88 0.90
N THR A 59 21.93 -0.86 1.77
CA THR A 59 21.51 -0.92 3.18
C THR A 59 20.08 -0.40 3.41
N LEU A 60 19.38 0.07 2.37
CA LEU A 60 18.05 0.71 2.47
C LEU A 60 16.96 -0.10 1.75
N ASN A 61 17.07 -1.43 1.72
CA ASN A 61 16.04 -2.33 1.18
C ASN A 61 14.84 -2.43 2.12
N ASP A 62 14.05 -1.37 2.23
CA ASP A 62 12.93 -1.35 3.18
C ASP A 62 11.56 -1.66 2.52
N SER A 63 11.43 -1.57 1.17
CA SER A 63 10.19 -1.90 0.46
C SER A 63 10.21 -3.32 -0.12
N TYR A 64 9.15 -4.08 0.13
CA TYR A 64 9.01 -5.45 -0.36
C TYR A 64 7.54 -5.85 -0.57
N CYS A 65 7.33 -6.96 -1.25
CA CYS A 65 6.06 -7.69 -1.31
C CYS A 65 6.34 -9.18 -1.07
N GLN A 66 5.86 -9.71 0.05
CA GLN A 66 5.87 -11.11 0.40
C GLN A 66 4.52 -11.72 0.03
N THR A 67 4.54 -12.75 -0.80
CA THR A 67 3.39 -13.63 -1.08
C THR A 67 3.63 -14.95 -0.35
N PHE A 68 2.84 -15.21 0.67
CA PHE A 68 2.90 -16.41 1.49
C PHE A 68 2.30 -17.61 0.76
N PHE A 69 2.69 -18.82 1.15
CA PHE A 69 2.15 -20.04 0.56
C PHE A 69 0.65 -20.25 0.83
N ASP A 70 0.07 -19.60 1.83
CA ASP A 70 -1.38 -19.61 2.07
C ASP A 70 -2.15 -18.56 1.24
N GLY A 71 -1.44 -17.81 0.40
CA GLY A 71 -2.00 -16.76 -0.43
C GLY A 71 -2.01 -15.38 0.21
N THR A 72 -1.71 -15.24 1.50
CA THR A 72 -1.58 -13.93 2.14
C THR A 72 -0.52 -13.10 1.41
N ILE A 73 -0.77 -11.80 1.27
CA ILE A 73 0.23 -10.83 0.81
C ILE A 73 0.51 -9.86 1.94
N GLU A 74 1.79 -9.62 2.21
CA GLU A 74 2.28 -8.48 2.97
C GLU A 74 3.15 -7.62 2.05
N ALA A 75 2.78 -6.35 1.87
CA ALA A 75 3.54 -5.40 1.11
C ALA A 75 3.91 -4.19 1.96
N VAL A 76 5.20 -3.85 1.98
CA VAL A 76 5.75 -2.72 2.72
C VAL A 76 6.24 -1.66 1.76
N TYR A 77 5.77 -0.43 1.97
CA TYR A 77 6.30 0.76 1.32
C TYR A 77 7.01 1.64 2.35
N ALA A 78 8.33 1.68 2.28
CA ALA A 78 9.14 2.31 3.31
C ALA A 78 9.53 3.77 3.04
N ASP A 79 9.00 4.31 1.94
CA ASP A 79 9.37 5.63 1.46
C ASP A 79 8.13 6.53 1.35
N ILE A 80 7.20 6.35 2.29
CA ILE A 80 5.92 7.06 2.30
C ILE A 80 6.01 8.52 2.75
N LEU A 81 7.00 8.89 3.58
CA LEU A 81 7.16 10.27 4.03
C LEU A 81 8.22 11.01 3.22
N ARG A 82 7.91 12.27 2.94
CA ARG A 82 8.74 13.23 2.22
C ARG A 82 8.87 14.51 3.05
N ASP A 83 9.98 15.23 2.90
CA ASP A 83 10.05 16.62 3.32
C ASP A 83 9.39 17.54 2.27
N LYS A 84 9.42 18.86 2.51
CA LYS A 84 8.86 19.87 1.61
C LYS A 84 9.52 19.91 0.22
N ASP A 85 10.75 19.39 0.10
CA ASP A 85 11.53 19.39 -1.14
C ASP A 85 11.42 18.03 -1.87
N GLY A 86 10.56 17.13 -1.37
CA GLY A 86 10.33 15.81 -1.96
C GLY A 86 11.42 14.79 -1.63
N GLN A 87 12.22 15.02 -0.59
CA GLN A 87 13.29 14.11 -0.16
C GLN A 87 12.89 13.31 1.08
N LYS A 88 13.67 12.27 1.43
CA LYS A 88 13.44 11.52 2.67
C LYS A 88 13.71 12.43 3.88
N PRO A 89 12.75 12.63 4.79
CA PRO A 89 12.88 13.58 5.89
C PRO A 89 13.97 13.13 6.89
N LYS A 90 14.76 14.10 7.38
CA LYS A 90 15.69 13.90 8.51
C LYS A 90 14.95 14.06 9.84
N SER A 91 15.61 13.72 10.94
CA SER A 91 14.99 13.68 12.29
C SER A 91 14.38 15.01 12.77
N SER A 92 14.76 16.15 12.19
CA SER A 92 14.23 17.47 12.50
C SER A 92 13.22 18.01 11.48
N ASP A 93 13.04 17.32 10.36
CA ASP A 93 12.26 17.86 9.23
C ASP A 93 10.78 17.56 9.42
N THR A 94 9.93 18.50 9.01
CA THR A 94 8.49 18.22 8.87
C THR A 94 8.31 17.15 7.79
N ALA A 95 7.65 16.06 8.17
CA ALA A 95 7.41 14.93 7.31
C ALA A 95 5.98 14.95 6.77
N PHE A 96 5.83 14.60 5.50
CA PHE A 96 4.57 14.66 4.77
C PHE A 96 4.29 13.36 4.03
N ILE A 97 3.04 12.90 4.08
CA ILE A 97 2.50 11.89 3.18
C ILE A 97 1.99 12.61 1.92
N ALA A 98 2.53 12.29 0.75
CA ALA A 98 2.09 12.89 -0.51
C ALA A 98 0.70 12.37 -0.91
N SER A 99 -0.37 13.13 -0.61
CA SER A 99 -1.78 12.69 -0.68
C SER A 99 -2.16 11.94 -1.96
N ILE A 100 -1.67 12.41 -3.11
CA ILE A 100 -1.94 11.82 -4.42
C ILE A 100 -1.07 10.60 -4.70
N ALA A 101 0.22 10.68 -4.38
CA ALA A 101 1.19 9.67 -4.81
C ALA A 101 1.02 8.34 -4.06
N TYR A 102 0.81 8.39 -2.75
CA TYR A 102 0.69 7.16 -1.95
C TYR A 102 -0.57 6.36 -2.35
N GLU A 103 -1.73 7.02 -2.54
CA GLU A 103 -2.96 6.36 -3.00
C GLU A 103 -2.76 5.71 -4.37
N LYS A 104 -2.13 6.43 -5.31
CA LYS A 104 -1.77 5.92 -6.65
C LYS A 104 -0.96 4.63 -6.55
N TYR A 105 0.11 4.63 -5.75
CA TYR A 105 0.99 3.46 -5.62
C TYR A 105 0.28 2.27 -4.98
N VAL A 106 -0.54 2.50 -3.96
CA VAL A 106 -1.33 1.43 -3.32
C VAL A 106 -2.37 0.85 -4.28
N ILE A 107 -3.12 1.70 -4.98
CA ILE A 107 -4.10 1.25 -5.98
C ILE A 107 -3.43 0.40 -7.06
N GLU A 108 -2.30 0.86 -7.60
CA GLU A 108 -1.58 0.15 -8.65
C GLU A 108 -1.01 -1.19 -8.15
N ALA A 109 -0.50 -1.23 -6.92
CA ALA A 109 -0.03 -2.46 -6.28
C ALA A 109 -1.16 -3.49 -6.14
N ILE A 110 -2.30 -3.12 -5.55
CA ILE A 110 -3.44 -4.02 -5.37
C ILE A 110 -3.96 -4.53 -6.72
N ARG A 111 -4.05 -3.67 -7.74
CA ARG A 111 -4.43 -4.09 -9.10
C ARG A 111 -3.49 -5.17 -9.65
N ASN A 112 -2.19 -5.06 -9.41
CA ASN A 112 -1.22 -6.08 -9.83
C ASN A 112 -1.32 -7.35 -8.99
N TYR A 113 -1.55 -7.22 -7.67
CA TYR A 113 -1.76 -8.35 -6.77
C TYR A 113 -3.01 -9.15 -7.15
N PHE A 114 -4.12 -8.49 -7.50
CA PHE A 114 -5.32 -9.16 -8.00
C PHE A 114 -5.09 -9.89 -9.33
N LYS A 115 -4.28 -9.33 -10.25
CA LYS A 115 -3.84 -10.07 -11.45
C LYS A 115 -3.00 -11.29 -11.08
N GLY A 116 -2.15 -11.16 -10.06
CA GLY A 116 -1.37 -12.25 -9.49
C GLY A 116 -2.25 -13.36 -8.96
N TYR A 117 -3.23 -13.03 -8.11
CA TYR A 117 -4.24 -13.98 -7.60
C TYR A 117 -4.98 -14.70 -8.72
N LYS A 118 -5.47 -13.99 -9.73
CA LYS A 118 -6.12 -14.62 -10.90
C LYS A 118 -5.20 -15.62 -11.62
N THR A 119 -3.92 -15.28 -11.76
CA THR A 119 -2.92 -16.16 -12.38
C THR A 119 -2.65 -17.41 -11.54
N LEU A 120 -2.75 -17.28 -10.21
CA LEU A 120 -2.56 -18.38 -9.25
C LEU A 120 -3.84 -19.19 -8.98
N GLY A 121 -4.98 -18.80 -9.56
CA GLY A 121 -6.28 -19.42 -9.29
C GLY A 121 -6.85 -19.11 -7.91
N VAL A 122 -6.42 -18.01 -7.28
CA VAL A 122 -6.99 -17.52 -6.02
C VAL A 122 -8.28 -16.77 -6.32
N GLU A 123 -9.32 -17.06 -5.54
CA GLU A 123 -10.65 -16.48 -5.67
C GLU A 123 -10.97 -15.54 -4.49
N ALA A 124 -11.86 -14.58 -4.72
CA ALA A 124 -12.47 -13.76 -3.68
C ALA A 124 -13.43 -14.61 -2.82
N PRO A 125 -13.76 -14.22 -1.57
CA PRO A 125 -13.52 -12.91 -0.97
C PRO A 125 -12.10 -12.67 -0.49
N VAL A 126 -11.69 -11.41 -0.54
CA VAL A 126 -10.40 -10.93 -0.08
C VAL A 126 -10.60 -9.79 0.91
N VAL A 127 -9.92 -9.87 2.06
CA VAL A 127 -9.82 -8.79 3.05
C VAL A 127 -8.55 -8.00 2.81
N ILE A 128 -8.64 -6.67 2.88
CA ILE A 128 -7.52 -5.74 2.74
C ILE A 128 -7.42 -4.91 4.01
N SER A 129 -6.23 -4.83 4.57
CA SER A 129 -5.94 -3.98 5.73
C SER A 129 -4.65 -3.19 5.49
N MET A 130 -4.56 -2.03 6.13
CA MET A 130 -3.42 -1.14 5.97
C MET A 130 -3.06 -0.47 7.29
N ALA A 131 -1.76 -0.25 7.51
CA ALA A 131 -1.26 0.46 8.67
C ALA A 131 -0.12 1.41 8.28
N LEU A 132 -0.01 2.52 9.00
CA LEU A 132 1.12 3.44 8.92
C LEU A 132 1.97 3.33 10.19
N LEU A 133 3.28 3.13 10.03
CA LEU A 133 4.24 2.95 11.11
C LEU A 133 5.26 4.09 11.12
N GLY A 134 5.63 4.57 12.31
CA GLY A 134 6.58 5.69 12.43
C GLY A 134 6.00 6.99 11.87
N CYS A 135 4.69 7.21 11.99
CA CYS A 135 3.95 8.29 11.32
C CYS A 135 3.52 9.43 12.25
N LYS A 136 3.85 9.36 13.55
CA LYS A 136 3.51 10.42 14.51
C LYS A 136 4.12 11.75 14.07
N GLY A 137 3.32 12.80 14.06
CA GLY A 137 3.77 14.13 13.66
C GLY A 137 3.78 14.36 12.15
N ALA A 138 3.53 13.33 11.33
CA ALA A 138 3.44 13.49 9.89
C ALA A 138 2.15 14.21 9.48
N TYR A 139 2.24 15.03 8.45
CA TYR A 139 1.12 15.75 7.85
C TYR A 139 0.73 15.13 6.52
N LEU A 140 -0.48 15.41 6.03
CA LEU A 140 -0.83 15.10 4.65
C LEU A 140 -0.42 16.27 3.75
N TRP A 141 0.39 16.04 2.72
CA TRP A 141 0.65 17.06 1.70
C TRP A 141 -0.53 17.14 0.73
N THR A 142 -1.28 18.21 0.85
CA THR A 142 -2.33 18.63 -0.09
C THR A 142 -1.89 19.90 -0.80
N ASP A 143 -2.41 20.20 -1.98
CA ASP A 143 -2.11 21.48 -2.62
C ASP A 143 -2.43 22.67 -1.69
N PHE A 144 -1.61 23.72 -1.83
CA PHE A 144 -1.45 24.86 -0.91
C PHE A 144 -2.77 25.54 -0.49
N ALA A 145 -3.84 25.40 -1.28
CA ALA A 145 -5.16 25.96 -1.01
C ALA A 145 -5.88 25.35 0.21
N MET A 146 -5.46 24.17 0.71
CA MET A 146 -6.11 23.47 1.84
C MET A 146 -5.37 23.62 3.18
N GLY A 147 -4.30 24.42 3.23
CA GLY A 147 -3.29 24.40 4.30
C GLY A 147 -3.71 24.89 5.69
N LEU A 148 -4.95 25.33 5.92
CA LEU A 148 -5.35 25.92 7.21
C LEU A 148 -5.81 24.90 8.27
N ASP A 149 -6.32 23.73 7.87
CA ASP A 149 -6.91 22.74 8.79
C ASP A 149 -6.13 21.42 8.92
N ASN A 150 -4.96 21.32 8.28
CA ASN A 150 -4.14 20.11 8.30
C ASN A 150 -3.61 19.83 9.71
N LYS A 151 -3.87 18.63 10.23
CA LYS A 151 -3.41 18.16 11.54
C LYS A 151 -2.34 17.09 11.36
N PRO A 152 -1.33 17.04 12.25
CA PRO A 152 -0.40 15.92 12.25
C PRO A 152 -1.09 14.66 12.79
N ILE A 153 -0.67 13.49 12.30
CA ILE A 153 -1.08 12.20 12.87
C ILE A 153 -0.61 12.13 14.33
N ASP A 154 -1.53 11.75 15.22
CA ASP A 154 -1.35 11.83 16.69
C ASP A 154 -0.60 10.63 17.31
N ARG A 155 -0.40 9.55 16.55
CA ARG A 155 0.15 8.27 17.02
C ARG A 155 1.20 7.72 16.07
N ASP A 156 2.09 6.88 16.60
CA ASP A 156 3.19 6.33 15.82
C ASP A 156 2.76 5.19 14.88
N VAL A 157 1.83 4.37 15.38
CA VAL A 157 1.20 3.27 14.65
C VAL A 157 -0.27 3.64 14.42
N ALA A 158 -0.64 3.93 13.18
CA ALA A 158 -2.01 4.16 12.77
C ALA A 158 -2.54 2.92 12.03
N ILE A 159 -3.30 2.10 12.73
CA ILE A 159 -4.06 0.98 12.15
C ILE A 159 -5.31 1.58 11.50
N LEU A 160 -5.52 1.30 10.22
CA LEU A 160 -6.63 1.83 9.44
C LEU A 160 -7.78 0.80 9.40
N PRO A 161 -9.00 1.21 8.98
CA PRO A 161 -10.10 0.28 8.80
C PRO A 161 -9.75 -0.84 7.83
N GLU A 162 -10.44 -1.97 7.95
CA GLU A 162 -10.33 -3.08 7.00
C GLU A 162 -11.42 -2.94 5.94
N THR A 163 -11.15 -3.43 4.74
CA THR A 163 -12.14 -3.52 3.66
C THR A 163 -12.17 -4.93 3.11
N GLN A 164 -13.29 -5.32 2.52
CA GLN A 164 -13.47 -6.61 1.87
C GLN A 164 -14.01 -6.39 0.46
N THR A 165 -13.58 -7.23 -0.47
CA THR A 165 -14.23 -7.36 -1.77
C THR A 165 -14.59 -8.81 -2.03
N ASP A 166 -15.75 -9.02 -2.63
CA ASP A 166 -16.22 -10.32 -3.09
C ASP A 166 -15.87 -10.55 -4.57
N SER A 167 -15.11 -9.64 -5.20
CA SER A 167 -14.66 -9.78 -6.60
C SER A 167 -13.28 -9.16 -6.85
N LEU A 168 -12.39 -9.94 -7.46
CA LEU A 168 -11.09 -9.44 -7.94
C LEU A 168 -11.22 -8.54 -9.19
N ASP A 169 -12.43 -8.33 -9.71
CA ASP A 169 -12.74 -7.42 -10.81
C ASP A 169 -13.35 -6.09 -10.34
N GLU A 170 -13.61 -5.93 -9.04
CA GLU A 170 -14.10 -4.67 -8.49
C GLU A 170 -13.03 -3.56 -8.58
N GLU A 171 -13.48 -2.32 -8.80
CA GLU A 171 -12.58 -1.17 -8.92
C GLU A 171 -11.86 -0.90 -7.59
N VAL A 172 -10.55 -1.17 -7.57
CA VAL A 172 -9.68 -0.96 -6.40
C VAL A 172 -9.86 0.39 -5.71
N PRO A 173 -9.99 1.55 -6.41
CA PRO A 173 -10.23 2.81 -5.72
C PRO A 173 -11.53 2.83 -4.91
N THR A 174 -12.58 2.14 -5.36
CA THR A 174 -13.84 2.01 -4.62
C THR A 174 -13.61 1.22 -3.34
N ILE A 175 -12.95 0.05 -3.44
CA ILE A 175 -12.64 -0.82 -2.31
C ILE A 175 -11.79 -0.09 -1.26
N MET A 176 -10.82 0.70 -1.69
CA MET A 176 -9.85 1.38 -0.81
C MET A 176 -10.34 2.70 -0.22
N LYS A 177 -11.49 3.21 -0.66
CA LYS A 177 -11.99 4.52 -0.22
C LYS A 177 -12.09 4.64 1.31
N PRO A 178 -12.62 3.67 2.08
CA PRO A 178 -12.69 3.77 3.53
C PRO A 178 -11.31 3.89 4.19
N ILE A 179 -10.30 3.20 3.65
CA ILE A 179 -8.92 3.23 4.13
C ILE A 179 -8.28 4.60 3.84
N PHE A 180 -8.45 5.13 2.63
CA PHE A 180 -7.92 6.45 2.28
C PHE A 180 -8.62 7.57 3.04
N ASP A 181 -9.95 7.51 3.18
CA ASP A 181 -10.67 8.46 4.04
C ASP A 181 -10.07 8.48 5.45
N ALA A 182 -9.78 7.32 6.04
CA ALA A 182 -9.19 7.24 7.37
C ALA A 182 -7.80 7.91 7.48
N VAL A 183 -6.96 7.83 6.45
CA VAL A 183 -5.67 8.57 6.41
C VAL A 183 -5.92 10.08 6.39
N TRP A 184 -6.89 10.54 5.61
CA TRP A 184 -7.27 11.95 5.55
C TRP A 184 -7.91 12.44 6.86
N ASN A 185 -8.73 11.61 7.51
CA ASN A 185 -9.30 11.87 8.83
C ASN A 185 -8.21 12.04 9.90
N ALA A 186 -7.18 11.18 9.87
CA ALA A 186 -6.03 11.30 10.77
C ALA A 186 -5.27 12.63 10.60
N CYS A 187 -5.42 13.27 9.43
CA CYS A 187 -4.81 14.56 9.12
C CYS A 187 -5.81 15.74 9.17
N GLY A 188 -6.99 15.56 9.77
CA GLY A 188 -7.95 16.63 10.03
C GLY A 188 -8.97 16.89 8.92
N HIS A 189 -9.01 16.07 7.87
CA HIS A 189 -9.98 16.21 6.78
C HIS A 189 -11.16 15.24 6.94
N PRO A 190 -12.40 15.61 6.56
CA PRO A 190 -13.56 14.74 6.71
C PRO A 190 -13.56 13.51 5.77
N ARG A 191 -12.84 13.57 4.65
CA ARG A 191 -12.71 12.51 3.63
C ARG A 191 -11.48 12.73 2.77
N SER A 192 -11.13 11.75 1.94
CA SER A 192 -10.20 11.94 0.84
C SER A 192 -10.80 12.84 -0.24
N TYR A 193 -10.08 13.93 -0.55
CA TYR A 193 -10.48 14.85 -1.62
C TYR A 193 -10.01 14.39 -3.01
N ASN A 194 -9.33 13.26 -3.09
CA ASN A 194 -9.05 12.57 -4.36
C ASN A 194 -10.30 11.85 -4.91
N TYR A 195 -11.42 11.88 -4.19
CA TYR A 195 -12.71 11.35 -4.63
C TYR A 195 -13.69 12.48 -4.91
N THR A 196 -14.48 12.34 -5.98
CA THR A 196 -15.66 13.17 -6.23
C THR A 196 -16.75 12.90 -5.19
N ASP A 197 -17.76 13.76 -5.12
CA ASP A 197 -18.90 13.55 -4.22
C ASP A 197 -19.69 12.27 -4.53
N ASN A 198 -19.62 11.78 -5.77
CA ASN A 198 -20.19 10.50 -6.19
C ASN A 198 -19.29 9.30 -5.89
N GLY A 199 -18.17 9.50 -5.18
CA GLY A 199 -17.24 8.42 -4.79
C GLY A 199 -16.32 7.95 -5.92
N THR A 200 -16.25 8.66 -7.04
CA THR A 200 -15.31 8.33 -8.12
C THR A 200 -13.94 8.88 -7.78
N TRP A 201 -12.91 8.02 -7.80
CA TRP A 201 -11.53 8.47 -7.63
C TRP A 201 -11.11 9.32 -8.84
N ASN A 202 -10.86 10.61 -8.60
CA ASN A 202 -10.52 11.60 -9.61
C ASN A 202 -9.47 12.55 -9.03
N VAL A 203 -8.22 12.22 -9.32
CA VAL A 203 -7.09 13.03 -8.91
C VAL A 203 -6.98 14.22 -9.85
N ARG A 204 -7.22 15.42 -9.32
CA ARG A 204 -6.86 16.65 -10.04
C ARG A 204 -5.33 16.75 -10.02
N LEU A 205 -4.72 16.75 -11.19
CA LEU A 205 -3.31 17.09 -11.40
C LEU A 205 -3.13 18.60 -11.42
#